data_AF-A0A7W8ZRY6-F1
#
_entry.id   AF-A0A7W8ZRY6-F1
#
_cell.length_a   1.000
_cell.length_b   1.000
_cell.length_c   1.000
_cell.angle_alpha   90.00
_cell.angle_beta   90.00
_cell.angle_gamma   90.00
#
_symmetry.space_group_name_H-M   'P 1'
#
loop_
_entity.id
_entity.type
_entity.pdbx_description
1 polymer ?
#
loop_
_entity_poly.entity_id
_entity_poly.type
_entity_poly.pdbx_seq_one_letter_code
_entity_poly.pdbx_strand_id
1 'polypeptide(L)'
;MKIKKIKKQLDYQPARLTASQMENPLRLMSYFFADFPIHETRDNLWELYKGWIYHSATYTDEDLTKNMMCFYTQFLEMINACYVYSEMTKPKI
;
A
#
# COMPACT_ATOMS: atom_id res chain seq x y z
N MET A 1 -14.73 20.21 3.98
CA MET A 1 -13.67 20.42 4.99
C MET A 1 -12.72 19.22 5.13
N LYS A 2 -13.21 17.97 5.21
CA LYS A 2 -12.37 16.75 5.30
C LYS A 2 -11.36 16.56 4.16
N ILE A 3 -11.77 16.71 2.89
CA ILE A 3 -10.88 16.57 1.72
C ILE A 3 -9.72 17.58 1.73
N LYS A 4 -9.96 18.84 2.16
CA LYS A 4 -8.88 19.85 2.24
C LYS A 4 -7.79 19.43 3.26
N LYS A 5 -8.18 18.79 4.37
CA LYS A 5 -7.23 18.26 5.36
C LYS A 5 -6.45 17.05 4.82
N ILE A 6 -7.11 16.15 4.10
CA ILE A 6 -6.49 14.98 3.44
C ILE A 6 -5.47 15.45 2.40
N LYS A 7 -5.85 16.38 1.52
CA LYS A 7 -4.95 16.96 0.49
C LYS A 7 -3.69 17.55 1.12
N LYS A 8 -3.84 18.36 2.17
CA LYS A 8 -2.69 18.94 2.88
C LYS A 8 -1.73 17.88 3.45
N GLN A 9 -2.24 16.73 3.91
CA GLN A 9 -1.39 15.64 4.40
C GLN A 9 -0.68 14.89 3.26
N LEU A 10 -1.34 14.74 2.11
CA LEU A 10 -0.78 14.12 0.91
C LEU A 10 0.29 15.02 0.25
N ASP A 11 0.15 16.35 0.31
CA ASP A 11 1.06 17.31 -0.33
C ASP A 11 2.47 17.39 0.30
N TYR A 12 2.77 16.66 1.39
CA TYR A 12 4.07 16.76 2.08
C TYR A 12 5.24 16.06 1.36
N GLN A 13 5.00 15.23 0.35
CA GLN A 13 5.95 14.56 -0.55
C GLN A 13 5.17 14.16 -1.81
N PRO A 14 5.75 13.72 -2.96
CA PRO A 14 4.98 13.65 -4.21
C PRO A 14 3.81 12.65 -4.11
N ALA A 15 2.62 13.16 -3.79
CA ALA A 15 1.39 12.42 -3.83
C ALA A 15 1.04 12.22 -5.29
N ARG A 16 1.25 11.00 -5.78
CA ARG A 16 0.97 10.62 -7.17
C ARG A 16 -0.53 10.46 -7.48
N LEU A 17 -1.41 10.89 -6.58
CA LEU A 17 -2.86 10.80 -6.81
C LEU A 17 -3.32 12.01 -7.64
N THR A 18 -3.79 11.71 -8.83
CA THR A 18 -4.51 12.67 -9.68
C THR A 18 -5.83 13.10 -9.04
N ALA A 19 -6.41 14.21 -9.51
CA ALA A 19 -7.71 14.70 -9.02
C ALA A 19 -8.82 13.64 -9.12
N SER A 20 -8.87 12.89 -10.23
CA SER A 20 -9.86 11.83 -10.45
C SER A 20 -9.68 10.64 -9.51
N GLN A 21 -8.44 10.29 -9.15
CA GLN A 21 -8.14 9.25 -8.16
C GLN A 21 -8.52 9.68 -6.74
N MET A 22 -8.41 10.98 -6.43
CA MET A 22 -8.90 11.51 -5.15
C MET A 22 -10.43 11.52 -5.06
N GLU A 23 -11.12 11.75 -6.17
CA GLU A 23 -12.59 11.72 -6.24
C GLU A 23 -13.13 10.29 -6.14
N ASN A 24 -12.42 9.31 -6.70
CA ASN A 24 -12.80 7.90 -6.63
C ASN A 24 -11.58 6.99 -6.32
N PRO A 25 -11.17 6.91 -5.03
CA PRO A 25 -10.05 6.05 -4.62
C PRO A 25 -10.33 4.57 -4.81
N LEU A 26 -11.61 4.17 -4.78
CA LEU A 26 -12.01 2.79 -4.97
C LEU A 26 -11.67 2.31 -6.38
N ARG A 27 -11.92 3.14 -7.40
CA ARG A 27 -11.56 2.84 -8.78
C ARG A 27 -10.07 2.59 -8.95
N LEU A 28 -9.22 3.33 -8.22
CA LEU A 28 -7.78 3.08 -8.20
C LEU A 28 -7.45 1.70 -7.62
N MET A 29 -8.05 1.34 -6.49
CA MET A 29 -7.85 0.01 -5.88
C MET A 29 -8.28 -1.10 -6.84
N SER A 30 -9.45 -0.96 -7.47
CA SER A 30 -9.94 -1.94 -8.44
C SER A 30 -9.01 -2.09 -9.64
N TYR A 31 -8.45 -1.00 -10.17
CA TYR A 31 -7.47 -1.08 -11.25
C TYR A 31 -6.15 -1.71 -10.81
N PHE A 32 -5.64 -1.32 -9.64
CA PHE A 32 -4.44 -1.93 -9.10
C PHE A 32 -4.57 -3.45 -8.97
N PHE A 33 -5.67 -3.96 -8.41
CA PHE A 33 -5.87 -5.40 -8.25
C PHE A 33 -6.29 -6.14 -9.53
N ALA A 34 -6.68 -5.42 -10.58
CA ALA A 34 -6.87 -6.00 -11.91
C ALA A 34 -5.53 -6.25 -12.61
N ASP A 35 -4.58 -5.31 -12.46
CA ASP A 35 -3.23 -5.41 -13.04
C ASP A 35 -2.31 -6.29 -12.19
N PHE A 36 -2.50 -6.28 -10.86
CA PHE A 36 -1.71 -7.02 -9.88
C PHE A 36 -2.65 -7.86 -9.00
N PRO A 37 -2.93 -9.12 -9.37
CA PRO A 37 -3.72 -10.02 -8.55
C PRO A 37 -3.21 -10.07 -7.11
N ILE A 38 -4.12 -10.30 -6.14
CA ILE A 38 -3.76 -10.20 -4.71
C ILE A 38 -2.62 -11.13 -4.30
N HIS A 39 -2.52 -12.33 -4.90
CA HIS A 39 -1.44 -13.26 -4.60
C HIS A 39 -0.09 -12.73 -5.10
N GLU A 40 -0.01 -12.27 -6.36
CA GLU A 40 1.20 -11.64 -6.91
C GLU A 40 1.58 -10.37 -6.15
N THR A 41 0.61 -9.57 -5.72
CA THR A 41 0.87 -8.38 -4.90
C THR A 41 1.55 -8.74 -3.58
N ARG A 42 1.11 -9.82 -2.92
CA ARG A 42 1.72 -10.30 -1.67
C ARG A 42 3.14 -10.78 -1.90
N ASP A 43 3.36 -11.55 -2.96
CA ASP A 43 4.68 -12.06 -3.33
C ASP A 43 5.63 -10.89 -3.64
N ASN A 44 5.18 -9.92 -4.43
CA ASN A 44 5.95 -8.71 -4.74
C ASN A 44 6.30 -7.91 -3.48
N LEU A 45 5.36 -7.77 -2.53
CA LEU A 45 5.63 -7.08 -1.27
C LEU A 45 6.66 -7.82 -0.41
N TRP A 46 6.62 -9.16 -0.42
CA TRP A 46 7.63 -9.99 0.24
C TRP A 46 9.01 -9.83 -0.40
N GLU A 47 9.10 -9.84 -1.73
CA GLU A 47 10.37 -9.60 -2.44
C GLU A 47 10.94 -8.21 -2.13
N LEU A 48 10.10 -7.18 -2.03
CA LEU A 48 10.53 -5.84 -1.61
C LEU A 48 11.13 -5.84 -0.20
N TYR A 49 10.49 -6.51 0.76
CA TYR A 49 11.00 -6.63 2.13
C TYR A 49 12.33 -7.40 2.16
N LYS A 50 12.43 -8.54 1.46
CA LYS A 50 13.69 -9.30 1.36
C LYS A 50 14.80 -8.47 0.74
N GLY A 51 14.51 -7.75 -0.36
CA GLY A 51 15.47 -6.87 -1.01
C GLY A 51 15.99 -5.79 -0.06
N TRP A 52 15.09 -5.20 0.74
CA TRP A 52 15.48 -4.28 1.80
C TRP A 52 16.41 -4.94 2.83
N ILE A 53 16.03 -6.10 3.39
CA ILE A 53 16.82 -6.85 4.38
C ILE A 53 18.22 -7.17 3.85
N TYR A 54 18.33 -7.70 2.62
CA TYR A 54 19.62 -8.06 2.05
C TYR A 54 20.52 -6.84 1.84
N HIS A 55 19.93 -5.69 1.50
CA HIS A 55 20.69 -4.45 1.35
C HIS A 55 21.08 -3.82 2.70
N SER A 56 20.21 -3.94 3.72
CA SER A 56 20.44 -3.36 5.04
C SER A 56 21.26 -4.26 5.96
N ALA A 57 21.50 -5.53 5.61
CA ALA A 57 22.19 -6.52 6.46
C ALA A 57 23.60 -6.11 6.91
N THR A 58 24.25 -5.15 6.24
CA THR A 58 25.53 -4.58 6.67
C THR A 58 25.41 -3.61 7.84
N TYR A 59 24.20 -3.14 8.14
CA TYR A 59 23.88 -2.23 9.24
C TYR A 59 23.12 -3.05 10.30
N THR A 60 23.85 -3.62 11.27
CA THR A 60 23.28 -4.41 12.36
C THR A 60 22.55 -3.52 13.37
N ASP A 61 21.39 -3.00 12.98
CA ASP A 61 20.43 -2.33 13.85
C ASP A 61 19.21 -3.25 14.03
N GLU A 62 19.14 -3.88 15.21
CA GLU A 62 18.08 -4.82 15.58
C GLU A 62 16.73 -4.12 15.69
N ASP A 63 16.69 -2.91 16.24
CA ASP A 63 15.46 -2.13 16.39
C ASP A 63 14.92 -1.71 15.02
N LEU A 64 15.79 -1.27 14.12
CA LEU A 64 15.41 -0.97 12.74
C LEU A 64 14.85 -2.20 12.03
N THR A 65 15.51 -3.35 12.18
CA THR A 65 15.06 -4.61 11.56
C THR A 65 13.68 -5.02 12.06
N LYS A 66 13.46 -4.95 13.38
CA LYS A 66 12.16 -5.25 14.01
C LYS A 66 11.07 -4.28 13.55
N ASN A 67 11.39 -2.98 13.50
CA ASN A 67 10.47 -1.95 13.03
C ASN A 67 10.06 -2.18 11.56
N MET A 68 11.00 -2.59 10.71
CA MET A 68 10.72 -2.85 9.31
C MET A 68 9.92 -4.14 9.07
N MET A 69 10.16 -5.20 9.85
CA MET A 69 9.30 -6.38 9.83
C MET A 69 7.87 -6.05 10.27
N CYS A 70 7.72 -5.22 11.30
CA CYS A 70 6.41 -4.73 11.76
C CYS A 70 5.72 -3.90 10.67
N PHE A 71 6.45 -2.98 10.03
CA PHE A 71 5.95 -2.19 8.92
C PHE A 71 5.48 -3.06 7.75
N TYR A 72 6.29 -4.04 7.33
CA TYR A 72 5.90 -5.00 6.29
C TYR A 72 4.60 -5.72 6.63
N THR A 73 4.47 -6.21 7.87
CA THR A 73 3.28 -6.94 8.34
C THR A 73 2.03 -6.07 8.27
N GLN A 74 2.10 -4.86 8.82
CA GLN A 74 0.96 -3.93 8.79
C GLN A 74 0.63 -3.47 7.36
N PHE A 75 1.63 -3.32 6.50
CA PHE A 75 1.40 -2.97 5.10
C PHE A 75 0.69 -4.11 4.35
N LEU A 76 1.11 -5.35 4.58
CA LEU A 76 0.44 -6.52 4.03
C LEU A 76 -1.03 -6.60 4.48
N GLU A 77 -1.30 -6.35 5.77
CA GLU A 77 -2.66 -6.26 6.30
C GLU A 77 -3.48 -5.15 5.63
N MET A 78 -2.89 -3.96 5.44
CA MET A 78 -3.54 -2.84 4.75
C MET A 78 -3.86 -3.18 3.30
N ILE A 79 -2.93 -3.78 2.55
CA ILE A 79 -3.17 -4.23 1.17
C ILE A 79 -4.32 -5.24 1.11
N ASN A 80 -4.34 -6.21 2.02
CA ASN A 80 -5.42 -7.18 2.11
C ASN A 80 -6.77 -6.51 2.41
N ALA A 81 -6.79 -5.53 3.32
CA ALA A 81 -7.99 -4.77 3.64
C ALA A 81 -8.48 -3.95 2.42
N CYS A 82 -7.57 -3.31 1.68
CA CYS A 82 -7.90 -2.62 0.44
C CYS A 82 -8.51 -3.55 -0.60
N TYR A 83 -7.95 -4.76 -0.77
CA TYR A 83 -8.51 -5.77 -1.68
C TYR A 83 -9.93 -6.16 -1.28
N VAL A 84 -10.13 -6.57 -0.02
CA VAL A 84 -11.46 -6.96 0.50
C VAL A 84 -12.46 -5.83 0.32
N TYR A 85 -12.10 -4.60 0.68
CA TYR A 85 -12.96 -3.44 0.51
C TYR A 85 -13.29 -3.21 -0.96
N SER A 86 -12.32 -3.37 -1.86
CA SER A 86 -12.53 -3.21 -3.29
C SER A 86 -13.48 -4.25 -3.87
N GLU A 87 -13.40 -5.51 -3.43
CA GLU A 87 -14.30 -6.58 -3.85
C GLU A 87 -15.72 -6.38 -3.29
N MET A 88 -15.85 -5.98 -2.02
CA MET A 88 -17.15 -5.76 -1.38
C MET A 88 -17.96 -4.63 -2.01
N THR A 89 -17.29 -3.69 -2.67
CA THR A 89 -17.90 -2.49 -3.26
C THR A 89 -18.09 -2.59 -4.77
N LYS A 90 -17.67 -3.70 -5.40
CA LYS A 90 -18.02 -3.99 -6.79
C LYS A 90 -19.54 -4.15 -6.91
N PRO A 91 -20.17 -3.65 -8.00
CA PRO A 91 -21.57 -3.92 -8.27
C PRO A 91 -21.79 -5.43 -8.33
N LYS A 92 -22.76 -5.95 -7.58
CA LYS A 92 -23.21 -7.34 -7.74
C LYS A 92 -23.87 -7.45 -9.11
N ILE A 93 -23.28 -8.27 -9.98
CA ILE A 93 -23.86 -8.66 -11.28
C ILE A 93 -25.02 -9.62 -11.02
#